data_AF-A0A231NXA3-F1
#
_entry.id   AF-A0A231NXA3-F1
#
_cell.length_a   1.000
_cell.length_b   1.000
_cell.length_c   1.000
_cell.angle_alpha   90.00
_cell.angle_beta   90.00
_cell.angle_gamma   90.00
#
_symmetry.space_group_name_H-M   'P 1'
#
loop_
_entity.id
_entity.type
_entity.pdbx_description
1 polymer ?
#
loop_
_entity_poly.entity_id
_entity_poly.type
_entity_poly.pdbx_seq_one_letter_code
_entity_poly.pdbx_strand_id
1 'polypeptide(L)'
;MPELPEVETVRQTLKNFIIGKTIKEIQVYYDPIVTGDSDHFANTLTGQTICDIDRIGKYLIFILDRDAFISHLRMEGKYNIVDASTPLNKHEHLNFIFRDGSELRYQDTRKFGRLELVNKDTYRQDLPLAKLGPEPWDADPEAIYAKINKSNLPIKTLLLDQTIMTGIGNIYANEICFTMKIDPRTPGKRLSKKRVAELITVSREILEQAIAQGGTTIHSFDANGITGLFQLQLNVHTQKICPVCQGTITKEMVRGRGTYYCKTCQKKKG
;
A
#
# COMPACT_ATOMS: atom_id res chain seq x y z
N MET A 1 -0.06 7.14 4.32
CA MET A 1 0.62 6.23 3.38
C MET A 1 -0.34 5.10 3.12
N PRO A 2 -0.98 5.04 1.94
CA PRO A 2 -1.69 3.84 1.52
C PRO A 2 -0.88 2.58 1.80
N GLU A 3 -1.52 1.63 2.47
CA GLU A 3 -1.00 0.28 2.67
C GLU A 3 -1.74 -0.65 1.70
N LEU A 4 -1.52 -1.96 1.79
CA LEU A 4 -2.08 -2.90 0.81
C LEU A 4 -3.60 -2.77 0.61
N PRO A 5 -4.43 -2.69 1.68
CA PRO A 5 -5.87 -2.59 1.50
C PRO A 5 -6.30 -1.34 0.73
N GLU A 6 -5.71 -0.18 1.03
CA GLU A 6 -6.04 1.05 0.29
C GLU A 6 -5.60 0.96 -1.17
N VAL A 7 -4.41 0.41 -1.44
CA VAL A 7 -3.93 0.23 -2.82
C VAL A 7 -4.82 -0.75 -3.60
N GLU A 8 -5.30 -1.82 -2.96
CA GLU A 8 -6.26 -2.75 -3.55
C GLU A 8 -7.60 -2.06 -3.86
N THR A 9 -8.12 -1.24 -2.94
CA THR A 9 -9.31 -0.41 -3.19
C THR A 9 -9.11 0.49 -4.40
N VAL A 10 -7.97 1.19 -4.48
CA VAL A 10 -7.64 2.05 -5.65
C VAL A 10 -7.62 1.22 -6.93
N ARG A 11 -6.98 0.04 -6.92
CA ARG A 11 -6.91 -0.86 -8.07
C ARG A 11 -8.29 -1.24 -8.56
N GLN A 12 -9.16 -1.74 -7.68
CA GLN A 12 -10.52 -2.17 -8.02
C GLN A 12 -11.34 -1.01 -8.58
N THR A 13 -11.20 0.17 -7.98
CA THR A 13 -11.86 1.39 -8.45
C THR A 13 -11.43 1.73 -9.86
N LEU A 14 -10.12 1.87 -10.08
CA LEU A 14 -9.59 2.23 -11.39
C LEU A 14 -10.01 1.20 -12.44
N LYS A 15 -10.01 -0.10 -12.11
CA LYS A 15 -10.46 -1.15 -13.02
C LYS A 15 -11.88 -0.93 -13.54
N ASN A 16 -12.78 -0.39 -12.72
CA ASN A 16 -14.17 -0.12 -13.13
C ASN A 16 -14.30 1.06 -14.10
N PHE A 17 -13.32 1.97 -14.14
CA PHE A 17 -13.46 3.24 -14.85
C PHE A 17 -12.52 3.43 -16.03
N ILE A 18 -11.35 2.78 -16.07
CA ILE A 18 -10.32 3.08 -17.08
C ILE A 18 -9.91 1.89 -17.95
N ILE A 19 -10.36 0.67 -17.64
CA ILE A 19 -10.07 -0.49 -18.49
C ILE A 19 -10.75 -0.29 -19.86
N GLY A 20 -10.00 -0.59 -20.92
CA GLY A 20 -10.43 -0.37 -22.30
C GLY A 20 -10.27 1.06 -22.79
N LYS A 21 -9.83 2.01 -21.95
CA LYS A 21 -9.56 3.38 -22.40
C LYS A 21 -8.20 3.48 -23.10
N THR A 22 -8.19 4.12 -24.26
CA THR A 22 -6.98 4.40 -25.03
C THR A 22 -6.42 5.77 -24.67
N ILE A 23 -5.13 5.81 -24.32
CA ILE A 23 -4.39 7.04 -24.00
C ILE A 23 -4.23 7.85 -25.29
N LYS A 24 -4.76 9.07 -25.29
CA LYS A 24 -4.56 10.06 -26.37
C LYS A 24 -3.25 10.81 -26.17
N GLU A 25 -2.97 11.20 -24.93
CA GLU A 25 -1.84 12.06 -24.58
C GLU A 25 -1.51 11.88 -23.09
N ILE A 26 -0.25 12.04 -22.72
CA ILE A 26 0.18 12.11 -21.33
C ILE A 26 0.88 13.44 -21.11
N GLN A 27 0.41 14.21 -20.13
CA GLN A 27 1.01 15.48 -19.75
C GLN A 27 1.69 15.33 -18.39
N VAL A 28 2.98 15.64 -18.32
CA VAL A 28 3.79 15.59 -17.10
C VAL A 28 4.09 17.02 -16.67
N TYR A 29 3.64 17.41 -15.47
CA TYR A 29 3.84 18.75 -14.91
C TYR A 29 4.95 18.78 -13.84
N TYR A 30 5.40 17.60 -13.39
CA TYR A 30 6.49 17.46 -12.44
C TYR A 30 7.32 16.23 -12.78
N ASP A 31 8.36 16.40 -13.59
CA ASP A 31 9.21 15.31 -14.12
C ASP A 31 9.69 14.31 -13.07
N PRO A 32 10.13 14.70 -11.85
CA PRO A 32 10.63 13.74 -10.87
C PRO A 32 9.58 12.75 -10.33
N ILE A 33 8.31 12.87 -10.74
CA ILE A 33 7.29 11.84 -10.49
C ILE A 33 7.54 10.58 -11.34
N VAL A 34 8.13 10.73 -12.53
CA VAL A 34 8.54 9.63 -13.38
C VAL A 34 9.99 9.29 -13.07
N THR A 35 10.25 8.01 -12.85
CA THR A 35 11.61 7.50 -12.70
C THR A 35 12.21 7.31 -14.10
N GLY A 36 13.29 8.01 -14.40
CA GLY A 36 13.88 8.04 -15.74
C GLY A 36 13.44 9.27 -16.53
N ASP A 37 13.21 9.09 -17.83
CA ASP A 37 12.84 10.15 -18.77
C ASP A 37 11.30 10.22 -18.91
N SER A 38 10.72 11.37 -18.53
CA SER A 38 9.28 11.63 -18.58
C SER A 38 8.72 11.71 -20.00
N ASP A 39 9.49 12.22 -20.96
CA ASP A 39 9.09 12.27 -22.37
C ASP A 39 9.11 10.87 -22.97
N HIS A 40 10.13 10.07 -22.65
CA HIS A 40 10.15 8.66 -23.05
C HIS A 40 8.97 7.89 -22.48
N PHE A 41 8.64 8.09 -21.19
CA PHE A 41 7.46 7.51 -20.55
C PHE A 41 6.16 7.88 -21.28
N ALA A 42 5.95 9.17 -21.52
CA ALA A 42 4.75 9.69 -22.17
C ALA A 42 4.60 9.17 -23.61
N ASN A 43 5.68 9.23 -24.40
CA ASN A 43 5.68 8.79 -25.79
C ASN A 43 5.47 7.28 -25.93
N THR A 44 6.05 6.48 -25.04
CA THR A 44 5.91 5.02 -25.06
C THR A 44 4.46 4.61 -24.85
N LEU A 45 3.79 5.18 -23.84
CA LEU A 45 2.43 4.79 -23.45
C LEU A 45 1.33 5.43 -24.31
N THR A 46 1.62 6.54 -25.00
CA THR A 46 0.64 7.22 -25.85
C THR A 46 0.12 6.32 -26.97
N GLY A 47 -1.19 6.35 -27.19
CA GLY A 47 -1.89 5.55 -28.19
C GLY A 47 -2.21 4.12 -27.75
N GLN A 48 -1.73 3.67 -26.57
CA GLN A 48 -2.05 2.34 -26.04
C GLN A 48 -3.33 2.35 -25.20
N THR A 49 -3.96 1.19 -25.10
CA THR A 49 -5.14 0.93 -24.29
C THR A 49 -4.75 0.29 -22.97
N ILE A 50 -5.39 0.71 -21.88
CA ILE A 50 -5.23 0.09 -20.56
C ILE A 50 -6.03 -1.22 -20.54
N CYS A 51 -5.34 -2.35 -20.48
CA CYS A 51 -5.94 -3.68 -20.53
C CYS A 51 -6.26 -4.24 -19.14
N ASP A 52 -5.38 -4.01 -18.15
CA ASP A 52 -5.59 -4.47 -16.79
C ASP A 52 -4.82 -3.60 -15.78
N ILE A 53 -5.16 -3.74 -14.49
CA ILE A 53 -4.41 -3.18 -13.38
C ILE A 53 -4.18 -4.26 -12.33
N ASP A 54 -2.92 -4.63 -12.15
CA ASP A 54 -2.45 -5.57 -11.13
C ASP A 54 -1.95 -4.81 -9.89
N ARG A 55 -1.72 -5.53 -8.78
CA ARG A 55 -1.12 -5.01 -7.55
C ARG A 55 -0.16 -6.01 -6.94
N ILE A 56 1.00 -5.51 -6.55
CA ILE A 56 1.97 -6.24 -5.74
C ILE A 56 2.41 -5.35 -4.59
N GLY A 57 2.17 -5.81 -3.36
CA GLY A 57 2.30 -5.04 -2.14
C GLY A 57 1.53 -3.73 -2.21
N LYS A 58 2.28 -2.63 -2.27
CA LYS A 58 1.77 -1.25 -2.30
C LYS A 58 1.99 -0.56 -3.66
N TYR A 59 2.28 -1.35 -4.69
CA TYR A 59 2.43 -0.89 -6.07
C TYR A 59 1.19 -1.26 -6.87
N LEU A 60 0.72 -0.32 -7.69
CA LEU A 60 -0.19 -0.57 -8.80
C LEU A 60 0.64 -0.86 -10.04
N ILE A 61 0.19 -1.78 -10.88
CA ILE A 61 0.83 -2.09 -12.17
C ILE A 61 -0.23 -1.94 -13.25
N PHE A 62 -0.10 -0.92 -14.08
CA PHE A 62 -0.98 -0.68 -15.21
C PHE A 62 -0.43 -1.44 -16.41
N ILE A 63 -1.23 -2.36 -16.93
CA ILE A 63 -0.88 -3.22 -18.05
C ILE A 63 -1.59 -2.67 -19.28
N LEU A 64 -0.83 -2.25 -20.29
CA LEU A 64 -1.34 -1.72 -21.54
C LEU A 64 -1.15 -2.75 -22.67
N ASP A 65 -1.43 -2.37 -23.91
CA ASP A 65 -1.31 -3.24 -25.08
C ASP A 65 0.07 -3.91 -25.20
N ARG A 66 1.13 -3.10 -25.14
CA ARG A 66 2.53 -3.53 -25.33
C ARG A 66 3.38 -3.33 -24.09
N ASP A 67 3.12 -2.25 -23.36
CA ASP A 67 3.95 -1.83 -22.24
C ASP A 67 3.21 -1.96 -20.91
N ALA A 68 3.95 -1.84 -19.82
CA ALA A 68 3.39 -1.69 -18.49
C ALA A 68 4.15 -0.60 -17.74
N PHE A 69 3.49 -0.02 -16.75
CA PHE A 69 4.16 0.84 -15.79
C PHE A 69 3.69 0.54 -14.38
N ILE A 70 4.60 0.73 -13.42
CA ILE A 70 4.28 0.64 -12.01
C ILE A 70 4.02 2.04 -11.44
N SER A 71 3.18 2.12 -10.42
CA SER A 71 2.89 3.35 -9.68
C SER A 71 2.89 3.06 -8.18
N HIS A 72 3.66 3.82 -7.42
CA HIS A 72 3.67 3.76 -5.98
C HIS A 72 3.15 5.08 -5.39
N LEU A 73 1.96 5.05 -4.78
CA LEU A 73 1.27 6.23 -4.23
C LEU A 73 2.03 6.92 -3.08
N ARG A 74 2.92 6.17 -2.41
CA ARG A 74 3.69 6.63 -1.25
C ARG A 74 2.78 7.20 -0.17
N MET A 75 2.94 8.45 0.24
CA MET A 75 2.29 8.96 1.44
C MET A 75 0.87 9.46 1.18
N GLU A 76 0.70 10.26 0.13
CA GLU A 76 -0.49 11.07 -0.17
C GLU A 76 -0.87 11.04 -1.66
N GLY A 77 -0.17 10.24 -2.47
CA GLY A 77 -0.51 10.04 -3.88
C GLY A 77 -1.92 9.50 -4.06
N LYS A 78 -2.61 10.01 -5.08
CA LYS A 78 -3.96 9.59 -5.44
C LYS A 78 -4.24 9.78 -6.93
N TYR A 79 -5.22 9.02 -7.41
CA TYR A 79 -5.73 9.09 -8.77
C TYR A 79 -7.16 9.62 -8.77
N ASN A 80 -7.41 10.63 -9.58
CA ASN A 80 -8.74 11.19 -9.81
C ASN A 80 -9.15 10.92 -11.26
N ILE A 81 -10.41 10.57 -11.50
CA ILE A 81 -10.97 10.45 -12.84
C ILE A 81 -11.90 11.63 -13.04
N VAL A 82 -11.60 12.48 -14.00
CA VAL A 82 -12.30 13.75 -14.21
C VAL A 82 -12.55 13.99 -15.69
N ASP A 83 -13.44 14.91 -16.00
CA ASP A 83 -13.64 15.41 -17.36
C ASP A 83 -12.57 16.45 -17.72
N ALA A 84 -12.25 16.59 -19.01
CA ALA A 84 -11.28 17.58 -19.48
C ALA A 84 -11.63 19.04 -19.10
N SER A 85 -12.91 19.34 -18.85
CA SER A 85 -13.35 20.66 -18.39
C SER A 85 -12.97 20.97 -16.95
N THR A 86 -12.59 19.96 -16.14
CA THR A 86 -12.21 20.17 -14.75
C THR A 86 -10.86 20.91 -14.68
N PRO A 87 -10.76 22.07 -14.00
CA PRO A 87 -9.50 22.80 -13.90
C PRO A 87 -8.39 21.98 -13.25
N LEU A 88 -7.15 22.18 -13.69
CA LEU A 88 -5.98 21.52 -13.12
C LEU A 88 -5.70 22.04 -11.70
N ASN A 89 -5.43 21.13 -10.77
CA ASN A 89 -4.97 21.46 -9.42
C ASN A 89 -3.43 21.58 -9.37
N LYS A 90 -2.89 22.51 -8.58
CA LYS A 90 -1.43 22.69 -8.39
C LYS A 90 -0.67 21.45 -7.89
N HIS A 91 -1.38 20.45 -7.38
CA HIS A 91 -0.82 19.20 -6.88
C HIS A 91 -1.04 18.02 -7.85
N GLU A 92 -1.66 18.25 -9.00
CA GLU A 92 -1.75 17.28 -10.10
C GLU A 92 -0.46 17.37 -10.92
N HIS A 93 0.29 16.27 -10.93
CA HIS A 93 1.66 16.23 -11.45
C HIS A 93 1.79 15.46 -12.75
N LEU A 94 0.80 14.63 -13.08
CA LEU A 94 0.75 13.84 -14.29
C LEU A 94 -0.71 13.59 -14.67
N ASN A 95 -1.04 13.69 -15.95
CA ASN A 95 -2.37 13.50 -16.49
C ASN A 95 -2.35 12.54 -17.68
N PHE A 96 -3.16 11.49 -17.63
CA PHE A 96 -3.45 10.64 -18.78
C PHE A 96 -4.76 11.11 -19.41
N ILE A 97 -4.69 11.69 -20.59
CA ILE A 97 -5.85 12.13 -21.36
C ILE A 97 -6.28 10.97 -22.25
N PHE A 98 -7.52 10.51 -22.12
CA PHE A 98 -8.06 9.42 -22.93
C PHE A 98 -8.77 9.94 -24.19
N ARG A 99 -8.94 9.06 -25.18
CA ARG A 99 -9.62 9.39 -26.45
C ARG A 99 -11.09 9.75 -26.30
N ASP A 100 -11.75 9.27 -25.26
CA ASP A 100 -13.14 9.60 -24.93
C ASP A 100 -13.30 10.99 -24.27
N GLY A 101 -12.19 11.70 -24.04
CA GLY A 101 -12.17 13.03 -23.41
C GLY A 101 -12.13 12.99 -21.88
N SER A 102 -12.19 11.81 -21.26
CA SER A 102 -11.95 11.66 -19.82
C SER A 102 -10.47 11.67 -19.50
N GLU A 103 -10.14 11.99 -18.25
CA GLU A 103 -8.76 12.15 -17.79
C GLU A 103 -8.52 11.37 -16.50
N LEU A 104 -7.36 10.72 -16.39
CA LEU A 104 -6.85 10.14 -15.16
C LEU A 104 -5.69 10.99 -14.65
N ARG A 105 -5.92 11.72 -13.56
CA ARG A 105 -4.95 12.64 -12.98
C ARG A 105 -4.29 12.05 -11.74
N TYR A 106 -2.96 12.05 -11.73
CA TYR A 106 -2.17 11.71 -10.57
C TYR A 106 -1.87 12.96 -9.73
N GLN A 107 -2.37 12.98 -8.50
CA GLN A 107 -2.20 14.07 -7.55
C GLN A 107 -1.33 13.63 -6.37
N ASP A 108 -0.36 14.45 -5.99
CA ASP A 108 0.47 14.19 -4.80
C ASP A 108 0.96 15.51 -4.16
N THR A 109 0.40 15.87 -3.02
CA THR A 109 0.76 17.06 -2.24
C THR A 109 2.23 17.06 -1.78
N ARG A 110 2.84 15.88 -1.63
CA ARG A 110 4.21 15.71 -1.11
C ARG A 110 5.23 15.34 -2.17
N LYS A 111 4.80 15.06 -3.40
CA LYS A 111 5.67 14.73 -4.55
C LYS A 111 6.57 13.51 -4.31
N PHE A 112 6.10 12.55 -3.51
CA PHE A 112 6.86 11.35 -3.17
C PHE A 112 6.55 10.18 -4.08
N GLY A 113 5.35 10.15 -4.65
CA GLY A 113 4.93 9.13 -5.58
C GLY A 113 5.88 8.93 -6.74
N ARG A 114 5.94 7.71 -7.27
CA ARG A 114 6.81 7.38 -8.39
C ARG A 114 6.06 6.52 -9.37
N LEU A 115 6.22 6.83 -10.65
CA LEU A 115 5.83 6.01 -11.78
C LEU A 115 7.09 5.56 -12.53
N GLU A 116 7.08 4.35 -13.07
CA GLU A 116 8.24 3.77 -13.76
C GLU A 116 7.78 2.81 -14.83
N LEU A 117 8.29 2.95 -16.07
CA LEU A 117 8.08 1.97 -17.13
C LEU A 117 8.74 0.65 -16.74
N VAL A 118 8.07 -0.46 -17.02
CA VAL A 118 8.57 -1.80 -16.75
C VAL A 118 8.26 -2.71 -17.93
N ASN A 119 8.99 -3.82 -18.03
CA ASN A 119 8.66 -4.83 -19.00
C ASN A 119 7.34 -5.51 -18.62
N LYS A 120 6.38 -5.50 -19.55
CA LYS A 120 5.03 -6.05 -19.34
C LYS A 120 5.00 -7.54 -18.96
N ASP A 121 5.96 -8.32 -19.45
CA ASP A 121 6.00 -9.77 -19.23
C ASP A 121 6.82 -10.16 -18.00
N THR A 122 7.79 -9.30 -17.60
CA THR A 122 8.74 -9.62 -16.52
C THR A 122 8.69 -8.68 -15.31
N TYR A 123 7.78 -7.71 -15.24
CA TYR A 123 7.75 -6.69 -14.18
C TYR A 123 7.86 -7.24 -12.74
N ARG A 124 7.37 -8.46 -12.48
CA ARG A 124 7.47 -9.11 -11.16
C ARG A 124 8.91 -9.43 -10.75
N GLN A 125 9.78 -9.63 -11.73
CA GLN A 125 11.20 -9.97 -11.58
C GLN A 125 12.11 -8.74 -11.64
N ASP A 126 11.55 -7.57 -11.99
CA ASP A 126 12.28 -6.32 -12.10
C ASP A 126 12.22 -5.51 -10.79
N LEU A 127 13.23 -4.67 -10.55
CA LEU A 127 13.18 -3.73 -9.43
C LEU A 127 12.09 -2.68 -9.69
N PRO A 128 11.44 -2.17 -8.62
CA PRO A 128 11.60 -2.50 -7.20
C PRO A 128 10.85 -3.75 -6.75
N LEU A 129 10.04 -4.39 -7.60
CA LEU A 129 9.13 -5.47 -7.24
C LEU A 129 9.87 -6.77 -6.87
N ALA A 130 10.99 -7.06 -7.52
CA ALA A 130 11.83 -8.24 -7.27
C ALA A 130 12.36 -8.36 -5.83
N LYS A 131 12.43 -7.23 -5.10
CA LYS A 131 12.88 -7.20 -3.69
C LYS A 131 11.75 -7.46 -2.70
N LEU A 132 10.51 -7.48 -3.14
CA LEU A 132 9.37 -7.67 -2.24
C LEU A 132 9.31 -9.12 -1.75
N GLY A 133 8.93 -9.27 -0.48
CA GLY A 133 8.55 -10.55 0.08
C GLY A 133 7.20 -11.02 -0.47
N PRO A 134 6.78 -12.24 -0.12
CA PRO A 134 5.48 -12.75 -0.52
C PRO A 134 4.34 -11.85 -0.05
N GLU A 135 3.24 -11.87 -0.80
CA GLU A 135 1.94 -11.40 -0.33
C GLU A 135 1.51 -12.21 0.91
N PRO A 136 0.72 -11.63 1.83
CA PRO A 136 0.28 -12.34 3.03
C PRO A 136 -0.44 -13.66 2.75
N TRP A 137 -1.15 -13.78 1.61
CA TRP A 137 -1.84 -15.01 1.19
C TRP A 137 -0.90 -16.11 0.68
N ASP A 138 0.26 -15.72 0.14
CA ASP A 138 1.26 -16.63 -0.44
C ASP A 138 2.43 -16.90 0.51
N ALA A 139 2.38 -16.35 1.72
CA ALA A 139 3.47 -16.42 2.67
C ALA A 139 3.61 -17.81 3.29
N ASP A 140 4.75 -18.46 3.04
CA ASP A 140 5.10 -19.72 3.70
C ASP A 140 5.64 -19.50 5.13
N PRO A 141 5.05 -20.13 6.17
CA PRO A 141 5.48 -19.96 7.55
C PRO A 141 6.94 -20.29 7.82
N GLU A 142 7.52 -21.31 7.16
CA GLU A 142 8.91 -21.71 7.38
C GLU A 142 9.88 -20.68 6.76
N ALA A 143 9.60 -20.21 5.55
CA ALA A 143 10.37 -19.16 4.89
C ALA A 143 10.33 -17.84 5.68
N ILE A 144 9.16 -17.44 6.19
CA ILE A 144 9.03 -16.23 7.02
C ILE A 144 9.75 -16.42 8.36
N TYR A 145 9.62 -17.59 9.00
CA TYR A 145 10.32 -17.89 10.24
C TYR A 145 11.84 -17.79 10.06
N ALA A 146 12.38 -18.34 8.97
CA ALA A 146 13.81 -18.27 8.66
C ALA A 146 14.34 -16.84 8.53
N LYS A 147 13.51 -15.90 8.04
CA LYS A 147 13.87 -14.47 7.95
C LYS A 147 13.87 -13.76 9.30
N ILE A 148 13.05 -14.18 10.27
CA ILE A 148 12.87 -13.45 11.53
C ILE A 148 13.54 -14.08 12.77
N ASN A 149 13.79 -15.39 12.75
CA ASN A 149 14.16 -16.16 13.95
C ASN A 149 15.54 -15.85 14.54
N LYS A 150 16.40 -15.15 13.81
CA LYS A 150 17.71 -14.65 14.28
C LYS A 150 17.72 -13.14 14.53
N SER A 151 16.61 -12.45 14.23
CA SER A 151 16.56 -11.00 14.30
C SER A 151 16.36 -10.48 15.72
N ASN A 152 17.21 -9.53 16.12
CA ASN A 152 17.02 -8.74 17.34
C ASN A 152 16.06 -7.56 17.14
N LEU A 153 15.59 -7.33 15.91
CA LEU A 153 14.68 -6.23 15.63
C LEU A 153 13.29 -6.51 16.23
N PRO A 154 12.59 -5.45 16.70
CA PRO A 154 11.19 -5.52 17.09
C PRO A 154 10.30 -6.19 16.03
N ILE A 155 9.34 -7.01 16.45
CA ILE A 155 8.40 -7.68 15.54
C ILE A 155 7.63 -6.68 14.68
N LYS A 156 7.26 -5.52 15.24
CA LYS A 156 6.63 -4.47 14.45
C LYS A 156 7.56 -3.95 13.35
N THR A 157 8.86 -3.80 13.64
CA THR A 157 9.83 -3.37 12.62
C THR A 157 9.94 -4.40 11.51
N LEU A 158 9.89 -5.70 11.85
CA LEU A 158 9.92 -6.79 10.86
C LEU A 158 8.65 -6.85 10.02
N LEU A 159 7.47 -6.59 10.60
CA LEU A 159 6.21 -6.47 9.86
C LEU A 159 6.21 -5.30 8.85
N LEU A 160 7.00 -4.26 9.10
CA LEU A 160 7.14 -3.12 8.19
C LEU A 160 8.15 -3.37 7.07
N ASP A 161 8.98 -4.40 7.18
CA ASP A 161 9.97 -4.77 6.19
C ASP A 161 9.28 -5.46 5.01
N GLN A 162 9.17 -4.75 3.89
CA GLN A 162 8.48 -5.25 2.71
C GLN A 162 9.19 -6.44 2.06
N THR A 163 10.44 -6.76 2.44
CA THR A 163 11.17 -7.95 1.99
C THR A 163 10.79 -9.22 2.76
N ILE A 164 10.16 -9.06 3.94
CA ILE A 164 9.68 -10.17 4.76
C ILE A 164 8.30 -10.58 4.28
N MET A 165 7.35 -9.65 4.34
CA MET A 165 5.97 -9.84 3.87
C MET A 165 5.48 -8.48 3.37
N THR A 166 5.07 -8.41 2.11
CA THR A 166 4.76 -7.14 1.46
C THR A 166 3.37 -6.63 1.85
N GLY A 167 3.15 -5.33 1.71
CA GLY A 167 1.81 -4.74 1.84
C GLY A 167 1.44 -4.24 3.24
N ILE A 168 2.04 -4.77 4.30
CA ILE A 168 1.77 -4.31 5.67
C ILE A 168 2.50 -3.00 5.94
N GLY A 169 1.80 -1.98 6.42
CA GLY A 169 2.37 -0.72 6.87
C GLY A 169 2.12 -0.46 8.35
N ASN A 170 2.13 0.82 8.72
CA ASN A 170 2.13 1.20 10.14
C ASN A 170 0.80 0.93 10.83
N ILE A 171 -0.33 1.14 10.14
CA ILE A 171 -1.66 0.90 10.69
C ILE A 171 -1.80 -0.59 10.99
N TYR A 172 -1.71 -1.42 9.95
CA TYR A 172 -1.97 -2.85 10.05
C TYR A 172 -0.92 -3.55 10.93
N ALA A 173 0.34 -3.11 10.96
CA ALA A 173 1.33 -3.68 11.88
C ALA A 173 0.98 -3.47 13.36
N ASN A 174 0.35 -2.34 13.73
CA ASN A 174 -0.12 -2.14 15.11
C ASN A 174 -1.31 -3.07 15.43
N GLU A 175 -2.28 -3.16 14.51
CA GLU A 175 -3.48 -4.00 14.67
C GLU A 175 -3.14 -5.50 14.72
N ILE A 176 -2.19 -5.96 13.90
CA ILE A 176 -1.68 -7.33 13.94
C ILE A 176 -1.04 -7.63 15.29
N CYS A 177 -0.15 -6.76 15.77
CA CYS A 177 0.49 -6.96 17.07
C CYS A 177 -0.53 -6.98 18.22
N PHE A 178 -1.57 -6.14 18.15
CA PHE A 178 -2.63 -6.09 19.14
C PHE A 178 -3.48 -7.36 19.14
N THR A 179 -3.94 -7.80 17.98
CA THR A 179 -4.77 -9.00 17.81
C THR A 179 -4.04 -10.25 18.30
N MET A 180 -2.74 -10.36 18.01
CA MET A 180 -1.89 -11.43 18.52
C MET A 180 -1.52 -11.30 20.01
N LYS A 181 -1.86 -10.18 20.66
CA LYS A 181 -1.47 -9.86 22.05
C LYS A 181 0.06 -9.87 22.25
N ILE A 182 0.81 -9.44 21.23
CA ILE A 182 2.28 -9.38 21.26
C ILE A 182 2.73 -7.94 21.47
N ASP A 183 3.66 -7.69 22.41
CA ASP A 183 4.31 -6.38 22.53
C ASP A 183 5.06 -6.08 21.21
N PRO A 184 4.78 -4.95 20.53
CA PRO A 184 5.37 -4.63 19.23
C PRO A 184 6.90 -4.54 19.27
N ARG A 185 7.50 -4.40 20.47
CA ARG A 185 8.93 -4.35 20.72
C ARG A 185 9.57 -5.73 20.93
N THR A 186 8.79 -6.80 20.94
CA THR A 186 9.29 -8.18 21.07
C THR A 186 10.27 -8.48 19.95
N PRO A 187 11.53 -8.88 20.24
CA PRO A 187 12.48 -9.27 19.21
C PRO A 187 11.98 -10.45 18.36
N GLY A 188 12.18 -10.39 17.03
CA GLY A 188 11.77 -11.45 16.10
C GLY A 188 12.26 -12.84 16.50
N LYS A 189 13.49 -12.95 17.01
CA LYS A 189 14.07 -14.20 17.51
C LYS A 189 13.31 -14.90 18.63
N ARG A 190 12.34 -14.22 19.27
CA ARG A 190 11.52 -14.79 20.35
C ARG A 190 10.21 -15.38 19.87
N LEU A 191 9.86 -15.21 18.60
CA LEU A 191 8.67 -15.84 18.04
C LEU A 191 9.01 -17.30 17.70
N SER A 192 8.18 -18.23 18.13
CA SER A 192 8.25 -19.63 17.69
C SER A 192 7.67 -19.78 16.28
N LYS A 193 8.02 -20.86 15.58
CA LYS A 193 7.42 -21.23 14.29
C LYS A 193 5.89 -21.16 14.30
N LYS A 194 5.28 -21.72 15.35
CA LYS A 194 3.81 -21.69 15.56
C LYS A 194 3.26 -20.25 15.67
N ARG A 195 3.99 -19.33 16.31
CA ARG A 195 3.58 -17.91 16.39
C ARG A 195 3.76 -17.20 15.05
N VAL A 196 4.73 -17.59 14.22
CA VAL A 196 4.86 -17.04 12.86
C VAL A 196 3.71 -17.49 11.95
N ALA A 197 3.32 -18.76 12.01
CA ALA A 197 2.15 -19.25 11.27
C ALA A 197 0.85 -18.52 11.68
N GLU A 198 0.66 -18.30 12.99
CA GLU A 198 -0.45 -17.48 13.49
C GLU A 198 -0.35 -16.03 13.01
N LEU A 199 0.85 -15.44 13.00
CA LEU A 199 1.07 -14.07 12.53
C LEU A 199 0.64 -13.88 11.08
N ILE A 200 0.98 -14.83 10.20
CA ILE A 200 0.56 -14.81 8.80
C ILE A 200 -0.97 -14.91 8.71
N THR A 201 -1.58 -15.79 9.50
CA THR A 201 -3.05 -15.96 9.55
C THR A 201 -3.76 -14.69 9.98
N VAL A 202 -3.37 -14.12 11.12
CA VAL A 202 -3.93 -12.85 11.63
C VAL A 202 -3.69 -11.70 10.65
N SER A 203 -2.54 -11.67 9.97
CA SER A 203 -2.26 -10.65 8.97
C SER A 203 -3.24 -10.73 7.80
N ARG A 204 -3.50 -11.93 7.28
CA ARG A 204 -4.50 -12.15 6.21
C ARG A 204 -5.89 -11.71 6.65
N GLU A 205 -6.35 -12.18 7.81
CA GLU A 205 -7.69 -11.87 8.33
C GLU A 205 -7.92 -10.35 8.47
N ILE A 206 -6.95 -9.62 9.04
CA ILE A 206 -7.05 -8.15 9.20
C ILE A 206 -7.06 -7.45 7.84
N LEU A 207 -6.20 -7.88 6.91
CA LEU A 207 -6.11 -7.27 5.58
C LEU A 207 -7.35 -7.57 4.73
N GLU A 208 -7.92 -8.76 4.81
CA GLU A 208 -9.19 -9.12 4.17
C GLU A 208 -10.34 -8.27 4.69
N GLN A 209 -10.46 -8.11 6.02
CA GLN A 209 -11.47 -7.24 6.62
C GLN A 209 -11.30 -5.78 6.19
N ALA A 210 -10.06 -5.32 6.08
CA ALA A 210 -9.76 -3.97 5.60
C ALA A 210 -10.12 -3.80 4.13
N ILE A 211 -9.74 -4.73 3.25
CA ILE A 211 -10.09 -4.69 1.82
C ILE A 211 -11.61 -4.69 1.64
N ALA A 212 -12.33 -5.55 2.36
CA ALA A 212 -13.80 -5.64 2.29
C ALA A 212 -14.50 -4.33 2.69
N GLN A 213 -13.83 -3.47 3.46
CA GLN A 213 -14.33 -2.16 3.90
C GLN A 213 -13.71 -1.00 3.13
N GLY A 214 -13.03 -1.26 2.01
CA GLY A 214 -12.38 -0.22 1.21
C GLY A 214 -11.11 0.35 1.83
N GLY A 215 -10.53 -0.31 2.84
CA GLY A 215 -9.39 0.16 3.62
C GLY A 215 -9.76 1.19 4.68
N THR A 216 -8.76 1.87 5.21
CA THR A 216 -8.93 3.05 6.05
C THR A 216 -9.04 4.31 5.20
N THR A 217 -9.87 5.26 5.58
CA THR A 217 -9.83 6.60 4.96
C THR A 217 -8.50 7.25 5.28
N ILE A 218 -7.59 7.17 4.33
CA ILE A 218 -6.43 8.05 4.23
C ILE A 218 -6.86 9.14 3.25
N HIS A 219 -6.51 10.41 3.51
CA HIS A 219 -6.83 11.62 2.72
C HIS A 219 -6.47 11.58 1.20
N SER A 220 -6.06 10.40 0.72
CA SER A 220 -5.81 10.00 -0.65
C SER A 220 -7.09 9.71 -1.46
N PHE A 221 -8.29 9.62 -0.89
CA PHE A 221 -9.50 9.30 -1.69
C PHE A 221 -10.73 10.09 -1.19
N ASP A 222 -10.88 11.32 -1.67
CA ASP A 222 -12.11 12.12 -1.46
C ASP A 222 -12.84 12.42 -2.78
N ALA A 223 -12.17 12.37 -3.94
CA ALA A 223 -12.74 12.86 -5.19
C ALA A 223 -13.66 11.87 -5.93
N ASN A 224 -13.47 10.55 -5.76
CA ASN A 224 -14.22 9.51 -6.50
C ASN A 224 -15.23 8.74 -5.62
N GLY A 225 -15.55 9.24 -4.43
CA GLY A 225 -16.65 8.72 -3.60
C GLY A 225 -16.39 7.41 -2.82
N ILE A 226 -15.16 6.91 -2.76
CA ILE A 226 -14.83 5.70 -1.98
C ILE A 226 -14.18 6.09 -0.66
N THR A 227 -15.03 6.16 0.36
CA THR A 227 -14.60 6.35 1.75
C THR A 227 -14.34 4.98 2.36
N GLY A 228 -13.08 4.67 2.68
CA GLY A 228 -12.76 3.49 3.47
C GLY A 228 -13.48 3.54 4.82
N LEU A 229 -13.92 2.41 5.37
CA LEU A 229 -14.64 2.36 6.65
C LEU A 229 -13.83 1.68 7.76
N PHE A 230 -12.69 1.07 7.42
CA PHE A 230 -11.92 0.26 8.36
C PHE A 230 -11.33 1.06 9.53
N GLN A 231 -11.18 2.39 9.41
CA GLN A 231 -10.75 3.25 10.51
C GLN A 231 -11.67 3.16 11.74
N LEU A 232 -12.94 2.82 11.53
CA LEU A 232 -13.93 2.64 12.60
C LEU A 232 -13.74 1.33 13.37
N GLN A 233 -12.96 0.38 12.81
CA GLN A 233 -12.67 -0.93 13.40
C GLN A 233 -11.26 -1.03 13.98
N LEU A 234 -10.46 0.06 13.94
CA LEU A 234 -9.12 0.07 14.52
C LEU A 234 -9.18 -0.06 16.04
N ASN A 235 -8.47 -1.04 16.58
CA ASN A 235 -8.44 -1.32 18.01
C ASN A 235 -7.40 -0.47 18.75
N VAL A 236 -6.26 -0.20 18.12
CA VAL A 236 -5.15 0.49 18.78
C VAL A 236 -4.61 1.66 17.98
N HIS A 237 -4.55 1.57 16.66
CA HIS A 237 -3.96 2.64 15.86
C HIS A 237 -4.76 3.94 16.03
N THR A 238 -4.09 5.01 16.47
CA THR A 238 -4.70 6.31 16.81
C THR A 238 -5.78 6.31 17.90
N GLN A 239 -6.08 5.16 18.48
CA GLN A 239 -7.05 5.03 19.57
C GLN A 239 -6.47 5.49 20.90
N LYS A 240 -7.36 5.89 21.82
CA LYS A 240 -7.00 6.32 23.18
C LYS A 240 -7.27 5.25 24.23
N ILE A 241 -8.30 4.43 24.03
CA ILE A 241 -8.78 3.43 25.00
C ILE A 241 -8.74 2.05 24.35
N CYS A 242 -8.24 1.05 25.09
CA CYS A 242 -8.20 -0.32 24.63
C CYS A 242 -9.60 -0.93 24.67
N PRO A 243 -10.10 -1.53 23.57
CA PRO A 243 -11.45 -2.11 23.53
C PRO A 243 -11.58 -3.35 24.41
N VAL A 244 -10.48 -4.02 24.77
CA VAL A 244 -10.47 -5.27 25.55
C VAL A 244 -10.43 -5.00 27.05
N CYS A 245 -9.47 -4.19 27.52
CA CYS A 245 -9.25 -3.98 28.96
C CYS A 245 -9.63 -2.58 29.46
N GLN A 246 -10.16 -1.71 28.59
CA GLN A 246 -10.53 -0.31 28.90
C GLN A 246 -9.36 0.56 29.41
N GLY A 247 -8.12 0.08 29.31
CA GLY A 247 -6.93 0.83 29.69
C GLY A 247 -6.44 1.75 28.58
N THR A 248 -5.56 2.70 28.91
CA THR A 248 -5.01 3.66 27.95
C THR A 248 -4.12 3.00 26.90
N ILE A 249 -4.31 3.37 25.63
CA ILE A 249 -3.40 3.02 24.54
C ILE A 249 -2.14 3.88 24.62
N THR A 250 -0.99 3.24 24.60
CA THR A 250 0.31 3.91 24.61
C THR A 250 0.77 4.17 23.18
N LYS A 251 1.25 5.39 22.92
CA LYS A 251 1.97 5.76 21.69
C LYS A 251 3.46 5.94 22.00
N GLU A 252 4.31 5.15 21.35
CA GLU A 252 5.77 5.25 21.44
C GLU A 252 6.41 5.27 20.03
N MET A 253 7.65 5.75 19.94
CA MET A 253 8.44 5.69 18.70
C MET A 253 9.32 4.44 18.72
N VAL A 254 9.02 3.48 17.84
CA VAL A 254 9.85 2.27 17.67
C VAL A 254 10.54 2.39 16.31
N ARG A 255 11.88 2.54 16.32
CA ARG A 255 12.71 2.71 15.11
C ARG A 255 12.16 3.80 14.17
N GLY A 256 11.77 4.95 14.72
CA GLY A 256 11.24 6.09 13.95
C GLY A 256 9.79 5.94 13.49
N ARG A 257 9.06 4.90 13.93
CA ARG A 257 7.65 4.67 13.54
C ARG A 257 6.73 4.75 14.76
N GLY A 258 5.68 5.58 14.66
CA GLY A 258 4.67 5.74 15.71
C GLY A 258 3.94 4.42 15.95
N THR A 259 4.02 3.93 17.19
CA THR A 259 3.60 2.60 17.61
C THR A 259 2.56 2.70 18.70
N TYR A 260 1.37 2.17 18.39
CA TYR A 260 0.20 2.21 19.25
C TYR A 260 -0.04 0.81 19.78
N TYR A 261 -0.10 0.66 21.11
CA TYR A 261 -0.26 -0.65 21.74
C TYR A 261 -0.84 -0.52 23.16
N CYS A 262 -1.49 -1.58 23.64
CA CYS A 262 -2.00 -1.66 25.00
C CYS A 262 -1.00 -2.39 25.91
N LYS A 263 -0.43 -1.72 26.92
CA LYS A 263 0.55 -2.33 27.85
C LYS A 263 -0.03 -3.51 28.64
N THR A 264 -1.33 -3.49 28.92
CA THR A 264 -2.01 -4.56 29.67
C THR A 264 -2.27 -5.80 28.81
N CYS A 265 -2.76 -5.61 27.58
CA CYS A 265 -3.10 -6.71 26.68
C CYS A 265 -1.87 -7.28 25.94
N GLN A 266 -0.89 -6.43 25.62
CA GLN A 266 0.33 -6.80 24.89
C GLN A 266 1.52 -6.77 25.86
N LYS A 267 1.53 -7.71 26.81
CA LYS A 267 2.56 -7.75 27.85
C LYS A 267 3.93 -8.05 27.26
N LYS A 268 4.93 -7.26 27.67
CA LYS A 268 6.33 -7.59 27.43
C LYS A 268 6.66 -8.87 28.19
N LYS A 269 6.79 -9.99 27.48
CA LYS A 269 7.33 -11.21 28.10
C LYS A 269 8.82 -10.97 28.32
N GLY A 270 9.33 -11.21 29.53
CA GLY A 270 10.78 -11.20 29.83
C GLY A 270 11.55 -12.14 28.91
#